data_AF-A7F9I4-F1
#
_entry.id   AF-A7F9I4-F1
#
_cell.length_a   1.000
_cell.length_b   1.000
_cell.length_c   1.000
_cell.angle_alpha   90.00
_cell.angle_beta   90.00
_cell.angle_gamma   90.00
#
_symmetry.space_group_name_H-M   'P 1'
#
loop_
_entity.id
_entity.type
_entity.pdbx_description
1 polymer ?
#
loop_
_entity_poly.entity_id
_entity_poly.type
_entity_poly.pdbx_seq_one_letter_code
_entity_poly.pdbx_strand_id
1 'polypeptide(L)'
;MLSELLCEGFITGPDTPSVEYASQSPFPGTLLTSLLDHKGSRRVDAQHTALLDGIASYVYGYDDTRLDKVIHPIGPAASVLLAVAEWNSDFLGKVILLVLTVCVEVECKVVMEVRPEHHAVG
;
A
#
# COMPACT_ATOMS: atom_id res chain seq x y z
N MET A 1 9.49 -11.37 8.36
CA MET A 1 8.90 -12.48 7.59
C MET A 1 7.80 -12.04 6.62
N LEU A 2 6.65 -11.45 7.01
CA LEU A 2 5.69 -10.88 6.04
C LEU A 2 6.19 -9.58 5.39
N SER A 3 6.89 -8.73 6.15
CA SER A 3 7.52 -7.51 5.61
C SER A 3 8.58 -7.81 4.55
N GLU A 4 9.42 -8.83 4.78
CA GLU A 4 10.48 -9.24 3.84
C GLU A 4 9.93 -9.88 2.55
N LEU A 5 8.82 -10.62 2.63
CA LEU A 5 8.19 -11.23 1.45
C LEU A 5 7.46 -10.19 0.58
N LEU A 6 6.99 -9.10 1.19
CA LEU A 6 6.37 -7.99 0.48
C LEU A 6 7.42 -7.03 -0.09
N CYS A 7 8.54 -6.76 0.60
CA CYS A 7 9.64 -5.93 0.09
C CYS A 7 10.20 -6.41 -1.28
N GLU A 8 10.21 -7.71 -1.57
CA GLU A 8 10.70 -8.21 -2.87
C GLU A 8 9.69 -8.01 -4.03
N GLY A 9 8.39 -7.87 -3.73
CA GLY A 9 7.33 -7.59 -4.72
C GLY A 9 6.85 -6.12 -4.71
N PHE A 10 7.31 -5.34 -3.75
CA PHE A 10 6.93 -3.97 -3.47
C PHE A 10 8.23 -3.17 -3.45
N ILE A 11 8.78 -2.89 -4.64
CA ILE A 11 10.04 -2.14 -4.76
C ILE A 11 9.77 -0.69 -4.40
N THR A 12 9.92 -0.40 -3.12
CA THR A 12 10.15 0.94 -2.60
C THR A 12 11.59 1.30 -2.97
N GLY A 13 11.80 2.35 -3.76
CA GLY A 13 13.16 2.82 -4.02
C GLY A 13 13.68 3.63 -2.82
N PRO A 14 15.01 3.61 -2.60
CA PRO A 14 15.65 4.06 -1.36
C PRO A 14 15.40 5.53 -0.98
N ASP A 15 14.96 6.37 -1.92
CA ASP A 15 14.88 7.83 -1.74
C ASP A 15 13.45 8.38 -1.69
N THR A 16 12.45 7.59 -2.06
CA THR A 16 11.09 8.08 -2.36
C THR A 16 10.26 8.59 -1.18
N PRO A 17 10.33 8.00 0.05
CA PRO A 17 9.52 8.51 1.15
C PRO A 17 10.14 9.73 1.85
N SER A 18 11.31 10.24 1.45
CA SER A 18 11.97 11.32 2.20
C SER A 18 11.28 12.68 2.07
N VAL A 19 10.98 13.10 0.83
CA VAL A 19 10.31 14.37 0.51
C VAL A 19 8.82 14.30 0.87
N GLU A 20 8.16 13.19 0.56
CA GLU A 20 6.74 12.99 0.85
C GLU A 20 6.48 12.97 2.36
N TYR A 21 7.29 12.22 3.13
CA TYR A 21 7.19 12.27 4.58
C TYR A 21 7.41 13.67 5.14
N ALA A 22 8.38 14.44 4.61
CA ALA A 22 8.64 15.79 5.09
C ALA A 22 7.41 16.69 4.87
N SER A 23 6.69 16.50 3.76
CA SER A 23 5.45 17.22 3.48
C SER A 23 4.30 16.90 4.45
N GLN A 24 4.28 15.69 5.02
CA GLN A 24 3.26 15.26 5.99
C GLN A 24 3.58 15.68 7.44
N SER A 25 4.80 16.14 7.72
CA SER A 25 5.23 16.56 9.06
C SER A 25 4.33 17.59 9.79
N PRO A 26 3.60 18.50 9.10
CA PRO A 26 2.66 19.40 9.76
C PRO A 26 1.39 18.73 10.32
N PHE A 27 1.12 17.47 9.94
CA PHE A 27 -0.06 16.72 10.35
C PHE A 27 0.32 15.50 11.21
N PRO A 28 0.88 15.72 12.42
CA PRO A 28 1.37 14.62 13.24
C PRO A 28 0.22 13.77 13.79
N GLY A 29 0.26 12.46 13.54
CA GLY A 29 -0.52 11.46 14.26
C GLY A 29 0.31 10.68 15.29
N THR A 30 -0.28 9.63 15.86
CA THR A 30 0.43 8.76 16.82
C THR A 30 1.40 7.83 16.09
N LEU A 31 2.67 7.81 16.49
CA LEU A 31 3.76 7.09 15.80
C LEU A 31 3.75 5.56 16.05
N LEU A 32 2.66 4.90 15.66
CA LEU A 32 2.38 3.49 15.96
C LEU A 32 2.70 2.54 14.81
N THR A 33 2.90 3.01 13.59
CA THR A 33 3.13 2.18 12.42
C THR A 33 4.44 2.56 11.74
N SER A 34 5.15 1.58 11.20
CA SER A 34 6.42 1.77 10.51
C SER A 34 6.21 1.90 9.01
N LEU A 35 6.99 2.77 8.38
CA LEU A 35 7.06 2.81 6.92
C LEU A 35 7.84 1.60 6.39
N LEU A 36 7.40 1.09 5.25
CA LEU A 36 8.15 0.08 4.52
C LEU A 36 9.56 0.62 4.15
N ASP A 37 10.51 -0.30 3.98
CA ASP A 37 11.92 -0.03 3.68
C ASP A 37 12.74 0.77 4.72
N HIS A 38 12.10 1.25 5.79
CA HIS A 38 12.78 1.98 6.87
C HIS A 38 13.19 1.08 8.03
N LYS A 39 12.99 -0.24 7.93
CA LYS A 39 13.34 -1.23 8.97
C LYS A 39 12.84 -0.84 10.37
N GLY A 40 11.66 -0.21 10.44
CA GLY A 40 11.08 0.28 11.70
C GLY A 40 11.66 1.57 12.26
N SER A 41 12.71 2.15 11.66
CA SER A 41 13.35 3.39 12.11
C SER A 41 12.50 4.64 11.87
N ARG A 42 11.55 4.57 10.95
CA ARG A 42 10.64 5.66 10.61
C ARG A 42 9.21 5.21 10.88
N ARG A 43 8.57 5.88 11.84
CA ARG A 43 7.21 5.59 12.27
C ARG A 43 6.33 6.83 12.11
N VAL A 44 5.08 6.62 11.73
CA VAL A 44 4.01 7.61 11.64
C VAL A 44 2.71 6.96 12.13
N ASP A 45 1.56 7.63 12.00
CA ASP A 45 0.27 6.98 12.19
C ASP A 45 -0.14 6.12 10.98
N ALA A 46 -1.09 5.23 11.22
CA ALA A 46 -1.52 4.24 10.23
C ALA A 46 -2.03 4.87 8.92
N GLN A 47 -2.64 6.05 8.97
CA GLN A 47 -3.17 6.71 7.78
C GLN A 47 -2.02 7.24 6.91
N HIS A 48 -1.05 7.92 7.53
CA HIS A 48 0.15 8.36 6.83
C HIS A 48 1.01 7.19 6.35
N THR A 49 1.12 6.10 7.11
CA THR A 49 1.82 4.88 6.65
C THR A 49 1.17 4.34 5.39
N ALA A 50 -0.14 4.12 5.41
CA ALA A 50 -0.86 3.60 4.25
C ALA A 50 -0.71 4.50 3.01
N LEU A 51 -0.75 5.81 3.20
CA LEU A 51 -0.56 6.79 2.12
C LEU A 51 0.86 6.73 1.55
N LEU A 52 1.88 6.85 2.41
CA LEU A 52 3.28 6.93 1.99
C LEU A 52 3.76 5.61 1.38
N ASP A 53 3.40 4.47 1.98
CA ASP A 53 3.71 3.16 1.41
C ASP A 53 2.95 2.96 0.09
N GLY A 54 1.71 3.44 -0.03
CA GLY A 54 0.95 3.42 -1.28
C GLY A 54 1.63 4.18 -2.41
N ILE A 55 2.14 5.39 -2.15
CA ILE A 55 2.88 6.16 -3.15
C ILE A 55 4.20 5.45 -3.51
N ALA A 56 4.95 5.02 -2.49
CA ALA A 56 6.20 4.29 -2.67
C ALA A 56 6.03 3.00 -3.48
N SER A 57 4.87 2.34 -3.40
CA SER A 57 4.57 1.13 -4.15
C SER A 57 4.54 1.35 -5.66
N TYR A 58 4.15 2.55 -6.12
CA TYR A 58 3.83 2.83 -7.52
C TYR A 58 4.85 3.75 -8.19
N VAL A 59 5.62 4.52 -7.43
CA VAL A 59 6.46 5.61 -7.95
C VAL A 59 7.47 5.20 -9.04
N TYR A 60 7.92 3.93 -9.03
CA TYR A 60 8.81 3.38 -10.07
C TYR A 60 8.08 2.58 -11.15
N GLY A 61 6.77 2.35 -11.00
CA GLY A 61 5.95 1.53 -11.90
C GLY A 61 6.43 0.07 -11.99
N TYR A 62 7.00 -0.45 -10.89
CA TYR A 62 7.53 -1.82 -10.80
C TYR A 62 6.62 -2.76 -10.01
N ASP A 63 5.43 -2.29 -9.65
CA ASP A 63 4.40 -3.06 -8.99
C ASP A 63 3.63 -3.97 -9.96
N ASP A 64 2.67 -4.72 -9.42
CA ASP A 64 1.92 -5.69 -10.19
C ASP A 64 0.99 -5.01 -11.20
N THR A 65 0.61 -5.73 -12.25
CA THR A 65 -0.41 -5.25 -13.18
C THR A 65 -1.33 -6.38 -13.56
N ARG A 66 -2.63 -6.17 -13.40
CA ARG A 66 -3.65 -7.05 -13.98
C ARG A 66 -3.88 -6.66 -15.44
N LEU A 67 -3.27 -7.42 -16.34
CA LEU A 67 -3.10 -7.07 -17.76
C LEU A 67 -4.39 -6.87 -18.56
N ASP A 68 -5.49 -7.54 -18.19
CA ASP A 68 -6.77 -7.42 -18.90
C ASP A 68 -7.45 -6.05 -18.71
N LYS A 69 -7.03 -5.29 -17.69
CA LYS A 69 -7.56 -3.99 -17.34
C LYS A 69 -6.51 -2.93 -17.07
N VAL A 70 -5.21 -3.26 -17.03
CA VAL A 70 -4.15 -2.30 -16.69
C VAL A 70 -4.50 -1.59 -15.38
N ILE A 71 -4.53 -2.37 -14.30
CA ILE A 71 -4.74 -1.90 -12.93
C ILE A 71 -3.67 -2.51 -12.02
N HIS A 72 -3.37 -1.82 -10.93
CA HIS A 72 -2.27 -2.08 -10.00
C HIS A 72 -2.82 -2.34 -8.59
N PRO A 73 -3.42 -3.52 -8.34
CA PRO A 73 -4.26 -3.73 -7.16
C PRO A 73 -3.47 -4.05 -5.88
N ILE A 74 -2.25 -4.57 -5.95
CA ILE A 74 -1.53 -4.98 -4.73
C ILE A 74 -1.01 -3.77 -3.96
N GLY A 75 -0.49 -2.75 -4.64
CA GLY A 75 0.07 -1.56 -4.01
C GLY A 75 -0.90 -0.91 -3.00
N PRO A 76 -2.07 -0.43 -3.45
CA PRO A 76 -3.08 0.17 -2.57
C PRO A 76 -3.58 -0.78 -1.47
N ALA A 77 -3.89 -2.04 -1.82
CA ALA A 77 -4.44 -3.01 -0.89
C ALA A 77 -3.43 -3.40 0.22
N ALA A 78 -2.17 -3.63 -0.13
CA ALA A 78 -1.13 -4.03 0.81
C ALA A 78 -0.75 -2.89 1.77
N SER A 79 -0.63 -1.65 1.28
CA SER A 79 -0.25 -0.50 2.10
C SER A 79 -1.24 -0.25 3.24
N VAL A 80 -2.55 -0.27 2.94
CA VAL A 80 -3.59 -0.11 3.97
C VAL A 80 -3.58 -1.30 4.93
N LEU A 81 -3.52 -2.53 4.40
CA LEU A 81 -3.59 -3.73 5.22
C LEU A 81 -2.41 -3.83 6.20
N LEU A 82 -1.19 -3.55 5.75
CA LEU A 82 -0.01 -3.60 6.60
C LEU A 82 -0.01 -2.50 7.66
N ALA A 83 -0.40 -1.27 7.29
CA ALA A 83 -0.54 -0.18 8.25
C ALA A 83 -1.57 -0.53 9.35
N VAL A 84 -2.74 -1.05 8.96
CA VAL A 84 -3.78 -1.47 9.91
C VAL A 84 -3.32 -2.65 10.77
N ALA A 85 -2.59 -3.61 10.19
CA ALA A 85 -2.10 -4.77 10.92
C ALA A 85 -1.01 -4.43 11.94
N GLU A 86 -0.14 -3.45 11.65
CA GLU A 86 0.82 -2.97 12.64
C GLU A 86 0.15 -2.09 13.71
N TRP A 87 -0.82 -1.26 13.32
CA TRP A 87 -1.59 -0.42 14.25
C TRP A 87 -2.43 -1.25 15.23
N ASN A 88 -3.02 -2.33 14.74
CA ASN A 88 -3.88 -3.22 15.50
C ASN A 88 -3.34 -4.66 15.40
N SER A 89 -2.56 -5.07 16.41
CA SER A 89 -1.66 -6.23 16.38
C SER A 89 -2.32 -7.62 16.35
N ASP A 90 -3.65 -7.71 16.18
CA ASP A 90 -4.44 -8.93 16.40
C ASP A 90 -4.75 -9.73 15.12
N PHE A 91 -3.95 -9.60 14.06
CA PHE A 91 -4.18 -10.33 12.81
C PHE A 91 -3.34 -11.60 12.70
N LEU A 92 -4.02 -12.74 12.52
CA LEU A 92 -3.37 -13.98 12.08
C LEU A 92 -2.93 -13.85 10.61
N GLY A 93 -1.75 -14.37 10.25
CA GLY A 93 -1.25 -14.29 8.86
C GLY A 93 -2.21 -14.83 7.80
N LYS A 94 -3.03 -15.85 8.12
CA LYS A 94 -4.09 -16.35 7.21
C LYS A 94 -5.19 -15.33 6.96
N VAL A 95 -5.54 -14.53 7.98
CA VAL A 95 -6.52 -13.44 7.86
C VAL A 95 -5.94 -12.33 7.00
N ILE A 96 -4.65 -12.00 7.15
CA ILE A 96 -3.97 -11.03 6.30
C ILE A 96 -4.06 -11.45 4.81
N LEU A 97 -3.70 -12.70 4.50
CA LEU A 97 -3.79 -13.20 3.11
C LEU A 97 -5.22 -13.20 2.57
N LEU A 98 -6.20 -13.57 3.40
CA LEU A 98 -7.61 -13.53 3.03
C LEU A 98 -8.07 -12.10 2.72
N VAL A 99 -7.76 -11.14 3.61
CA VAL A 99 -8.15 -9.74 3.43
C VAL A 99 -7.48 -9.15 2.19
N LEU A 100 -6.20 -9.42 1.97
CA LEU A 100 -5.50 -8.98 0.75
C LEU A 100 -6.18 -9.52 -0.52
N THR A 101 -6.52 -10.81 -0.53
CA THR A 101 -7.21 -11.44 -1.67
C THR A 101 -8.57 -10.80 -1.92
N VAL A 102 -9.32 -10.50 -0.85
CA VAL A 102 -10.63 -9.85 -0.96
C VAL A 102 -10.49 -8.43 -1.48
N CYS A 103 -9.54 -7.63 -1.00
CA CYS A 103 -9.30 -6.27 -1.49
C CYS A 103 -8.98 -6.26 -2.99
N VAL A 104 -8.02 -7.09 -3.43
CA VAL A 104 -7.64 -7.21 -4.84
C VAL A 104 -8.85 -7.61 -5.70
N GLU A 105 -9.65 -8.58 -5.27
CA GLU A 105 -10.84 -9.02 -6.00
C GLU A 105 -11.92 -7.93 -6.10
N VAL A 106 -12.13 -7.18 -5.01
CA VAL A 106 -13.08 -6.06 -4.97
C VAL A 106 -12.65 -4.96 -5.94
N GLU A 107 -11.38 -4.54 -5.90
CA GLU A 107 -10.83 -3.53 -6.81
C GLU A 107 -10.99 -3.95 -8.27
N CYS A 108 -10.63 -5.20 -8.59
CA CYS A 108 -10.78 -5.74 -9.93
C CYS A 108 -12.24 -5.72 -10.40
N LYS A 109 -13.20 -6.11 -9.54
CA LYS A 109 -14.63 -6.12 -9.88
C LYS A 109 -15.20 -4.73 -10.07
N VAL A 110 -14.84 -3.77 -9.20
CA VAL A 110 -15.28 -2.39 -9.35
C VAL A 110 -14.82 -1.83 -10.70
N VAL A 111 -13.57 -2.12 -11.10
CA VAL A 111 -13.04 -1.71 -12.40
C VAL A 111 -13.81 -2.35 -13.56
N MET A 112 -14.29 -3.59 -13.43
CA MET A 112 -15.13 -4.23 -14.46
C MET A 112 -16.46 -3.49 -14.66
N GLU A 113 -17.04 -2.94 -13.60
CA GLU A 113 -18.36 -2.31 -13.65
C GLU A 113 -18.32 -0.86 -14.16
N VAL A 114 -17.22 -0.13 -13.95
CA VAL A 114 -17.14 1.30 -14.31
C VAL A 114 -16.42 1.59 -15.63
N ARG A 115 -15.88 0.56 -16.28
CA ARG A 115 -15.22 0.67 -17.58
C ARG A 115 -16.20 0.32 -18.71
N PRO A 116 -16.06 0.95 -19.91
CA PRO A 116 -14.95 1.82 -20.32
C PRO A 116 -15.09 3.31 -19.93
N GLU A 117 -16.26 3.75 -19.49
CA GLU A 117 -16.64 5.16 -19.39
C GLU A 117 -15.70 5.94 -18.46
N HIS A 118 -15.36 5.37 -17.30
CA HIS A 118 -14.45 6.01 -16.34
C HIS A 118 -13.05 6.26 -16.92
N HIS A 119 -12.56 5.35 -17.78
CA HIS A 119 -11.23 5.46 -18.37
C HIS A 119 -11.21 6.35 -19.62
N ALA A 120 -12.35 6.56 -20.26
CA ALA A 120 -12.45 7.38 -21.47
C ALA A 120 -12.38 8.89 -21.18
N VAL A 121 -12.63 9.32 -19.93
CA VAL A 121 -12.66 10.74 -19.52
C VAL A 121 -11.41 11.20 -18.78
N GLY A 122 -10.48 10.30 -18.48
CA GLY A 122 -9.20 10.60 -17.83
C GLY A 122 -8.09 10.85 -18.83
#